data_AF-A0A9D6AAZ7-F1
#
_entry.id   AF-A0A9D6AAZ7-F1
#
_cell.length_a   1.000
_cell.length_b   1.000
_cell.length_c   1.000
_cell.angle_alpha   90.00
_cell.angle_beta   90.00
_cell.angle_gamma   90.00
#
_symmetry.space_group_name_H-M   'P 1'
#
loop_
_entity.id
_entity.type
_entity.pdbx_description
1 polymer ?
#
loop_
_entity_poly.entity_id
_entity_poly.type
_entity_poly.pdbx_seq_one_letter_code
_entity_poly.pdbx_strand_id
1 'polypeptide(L)'
;VTVRNSEKWLPYLTKWLVAVVANAMDDRECRNHTCLILTGEQGKFKTTFLDLLCPSALHGYSYTGKIYPQEKDTLTYIGQNLIVNIDDQLKALNKRDENELKNLITCPMVKYRMPYDKYVEEHPHLASFVASVNGNDFLTDPTGSRRFLPFEVLAIDIERAKEISMDAVYTEAKALLNAGFRYWFNDEEITGLYKESEDFQVQTAEMELLLRCFEKPTEDNPHCAYMTTTEILAYLGVYTHQPLTLKRMGEALKRAGFEKVSKRREDCSPVYVYKIRKILPCPLLNSCSSLM
;
A
#
# COMPACT_ATOMS: atom_id res chain seq x y z
N VAL A 1 8.03 9.65 16.47
CA VAL A 1 7.98 8.43 15.62
C VAL A 1 9.25 8.38 14.80
N THR A 2 9.95 7.25 14.81
CA THR A 2 11.13 7.00 13.97
C THR A 2 10.72 6.03 12.88
N VAL A 3 10.85 6.46 11.62
CA VAL A 3 10.49 5.67 10.43
C VAL A 3 11.67 5.58 9.48
N ARG A 4 11.68 4.56 8.60
CA ARG A 4 12.77 4.36 7.62
C ARG A 4 12.96 5.59 6.71
N ASN A 5 11.88 6.15 6.17
CA ASN A 5 11.89 7.33 5.30
C ASN A 5 11.66 8.63 6.11
N SER A 6 12.57 8.91 7.05
CA SER A 6 12.42 10.01 8.03
C SER A 6 12.23 11.40 7.39
N GLU A 7 12.89 11.67 6.25
CA GLU A 7 12.80 12.93 5.52
C GLU A 7 11.38 13.23 5.01
N LYS A 8 10.60 12.20 4.69
CA LYS A 8 9.22 12.33 4.18
C LYS A 8 8.16 12.28 5.27
N TRP A 9 8.48 11.76 6.44
CA TRP A 9 7.51 11.54 7.51
C TRP A 9 6.78 12.83 7.91
N LEU A 10 7.53 13.84 8.32
CA LEU A 10 6.98 15.11 8.78
C LEU A 10 6.13 15.81 7.70
N PRO A 11 6.64 16.06 6.47
CA PRO A 11 5.84 16.75 5.46
C PRO A 11 4.57 15.99 5.07
N TYR A 12 4.60 14.65 5.04
CA TYR A 12 3.43 13.85 4.65
C TYR A 12 2.41 13.77 5.80
N LEU A 13 2.87 13.65 7.05
CA LEU A 13 2.01 13.71 8.21
C LEU A 13 1.33 15.08 8.32
N THR A 14 2.07 16.17 8.14
CA THR A 14 1.51 17.52 8.14
C THR A 14 0.45 17.69 7.04
N LYS A 15 0.74 17.27 5.80
CA LYS A 15 -0.24 17.28 4.71
C LYS A 15 -1.49 16.46 5.04
N TRP A 16 -1.31 15.26 5.57
CA TRP A 16 -2.43 14.41 5.93
C TRP A 16 -3.28 15.03 7.04
N LEU A 17 -2.69 15.61 8.09
CA LEU A 17 -3.41 16.30 9.17
C LEU A 17 -4.18 17.52 8.66
N VAL A 18 -3.60 18.31 7.75
CA VAL A 18 -4.31 19.43 7.11
C VAL A 18 -5.46 18.91 6.24
N ALA A 19 -5.28 17.77 5.57
CA ALA A 19 -6.35 17.11 4.81
C ALA A 19 -7.50 16.63 5.69
N VAL A 20 -7.22 16.14 6.91
CA VAL A 20 -8.26 15.78 7.91
C VAL A 20 -9.10 17.01 8.24
N VAL A 21 -8.48 18.16 8.53
CA VAL A 21 -9.20 19.41 8.79
C VAL A 21 -10.01 19.85 7.58
N ALA A 22 -9.42 19.80 6.38
CA ALA A 22 -10.11 20.16 5.15
C ALA A 22 -11.35 19.28 4.92
N ASN A 23 -11.25 17.98 5.21
CA ASN A 23 -12.34 17.03 5.08
C ASN A 23 -13.46 17.28 6.09
N ALA A 24 -13.10 17.53 7.35
CA ALA A 24 -14.07 17.82 8.41
C ALA A 24 -14.79 19.17 8.27
N MET A 25 -14.25 20.10 7.46
CA MET A 25 -14.81 21.43 7.23
C MET A 25 -15.60 21.52 5.91
N ASP A 26 -15.65 20.45 5.12
CA ASP A 26 -16.38 20.40 3.84
C ASP A 26 -17.52 19.39 3.89
N ASP A 27 -18.76 19.91 3.91
CA ASP A 27 -19.97 19.07 3.96
C ASP A 27 -20.42 18.58 2.57
N ARG A 28 -19.68 18.86 1.50
CA ARG A 28 -20.09 18.59 0.11
C ARG A 28 -19.20 17.58 -0.60
N GLU A 29 -17.90 17.64 -0.35
CA GLU A 29 -16.92 16.81 -1.05
C GLU A 29 -15.95 16.14 -0.06
N CYS A 30 -15.55 14.90 -0.37
CA CYS A 30 -14.40 14.29 0.27
C CYS A 30 -13.15 15.07 -0.15
N ARG A 31 -12.38 15.56 0.82
CA ARG A 31 -11.12 16.28 0.61
C ARG A 31 -9.90 15.41 0.88
N ASN A 32 -10.00 14.43 1.79
CA ASN A 32 -8.90 13.55 2.14
C ASN A 32 -8.97 12.21 1.40
N HIS A 33 -8.32 12.15 0.25
CA HIS A 33 -8.29 10.94 -0.59
C HIS A 33 -7.18 9.94 -0.22
N THR A 34 -6.54 10.11 0.95
CA THR A 34 -5.37 9.34 1.34
C THR A 34 -5.52 8.72 2.72
N CYS A 35 -5.00 7.50 2.86
CA CYS A 35 -4.93 6.73 4.08
C CYS A 35 -3.47 6.66 4.53
N LEU A 36 -3.20 7.11 5.76
CA LEU A 36 -1.88 7.04 6.38
C LEU A 36 -1.65 5.64 6.95
N ILE A 37 -0.55 5.00 6.56
CA ILE A 37 -0.32 3.60 6.95
C ILE A 37 1.01 3.44 7.66
N LEU A 38 0.96 2.84 8.85
CA LEU A 38 2.13 2.46 9.60
C LEU A 38 2.38 0.97 9.47
N THR A 39 3.53 0.61 8.90
CA THR A 39 3.99 -0.78 8.80
C THR A 39 5.16 -1.05 9.73
N GLY A 40 5.61 -2.30 9.73
CA GLY A 40 6.76 -2.77 10.50
C GLY A 40 6.37 -3.90 11.44
N GLU A 41 7.27 -4.22 12.36
CA GLU A 41 7.10 -5.31 13.31
C GLU A 41 5.89 -5.11 14.24
N GLN A 42 5.41 -6.22 14.78
CA GLN A 42 4.37 -6.21 15.82
C GLN A 42 4.92 -5.57 17.11
N GLY A 43 4.03 -4.99 17.94
CA GLY A 43 4.41 -4.46 19.25
C GLY A 43 5.10 -3.10 19.24
N LYS A 44 5.07 -2.37 18.11
CA LYS A 44 5.68 -1.02 17.98
C LYS A 44 4.72 0.14 18.30
N PHE A 45 3.60 -0.11 18.99
CA PHE A 45 2.57 0.89 19.32
C PHE A 45 1.93 1.61 18.10
N LYS A 46 1.97 1.02 16.91
CA LYS A 46 1.44 1.63 15.66
C LYS A 46 -0.03 2.03 15.79
N THR A 47 -0.90 1.07 16.12
CA THR A 47 -2.35 1.30 16.28
C THR A 47 -2.61 2.34 17.36
N THR A 48 -1.95 2.23 18.52
CA THR A 48 -2.08 3.18 19.63
C THR A 48 -1.64 4.60 19.25
N PHE A 49 -0.56 4.76 18.50
CA PHE A 49 -0.12 6.07 18.02
C PHE A 49 -1.14 6.67 17.04
N LEU A 50 -1.72 5.86 16.15
CA LEU A 50 -2.75 6.31 15.22
C LEU A 50 -4.03 6.73 15.94
N ASP A 51 -4.42 6.03 17.01
CA ASP A 51 -5.55 6.42 17.86
C ASP A 51 -5.32 7.79 18.53
N LEU A 52 -4.08 8.09 18.93
CA LEU A 52 -3.72 9.39 19.51
C LEU A 52 -3.87 10.56 18.54
N LEU A 53 -3.99 10.32 17.23
CA LEU A 53 -4.25 11.40 16.25
C LEU A 53 -5.67 11.96 16.37
N CYS A 54 -6.58 11.25 17.05
CA CYS A 54 -7.90 11.78 17.39
C CYS A 54 -7.81 12.59 18.70
N PRO A 55 -8.25 13.87 18.73
CA PRO A 55 -8.31 14.63 19.96
C PRO A 55 -9.19 13.94 21.00
N SER A 56 -8.80 14.02 22.27
CA SER A 56 -9.53 13.35 23.37
C SER A 56 -10.99 13.79 23.46
N ALA A 57 -11.29 15.06 23.16
CA ALA A 57 -12.65 15.60 23.09
C ALA A 57 -13.50 14.98 21.97
N LEU A 58 -12.86 14.41 20.94
CA LEU A 58 -13.51 13.82 19.77
C LEU A 58 -13.36 12.28 19.72
N HIS A 59 -12.93 11.64 20.80
CA HIS A 59 -12.78 10.19 20.86
C HIS A 59 -14.08 9.42 20.55
N GLY A 60 -15.25 10.03 20.79
CA GLY A 60 -16.55 9.46 20.38
C GLY A 60 -16.77 9.40 18.85
N TYR A 61 -15.94 10.10 18.09
CA TYR A 61 -15.92 10.16 16.62
C TYR A 61 -14.69 9.43 16.06
N SER A 62 -14.15 8.45 16.78
CA SER A 62 -13.10 7.57 16.27
C SER A 62 -13.54 6.11 16.31
N TYR A 63 -13.19 5.37 15.26
CA TYR A 63 -13.38 3.93 15.18
C TYR A 63 -12.04 3.24 14.97
N THR A 64 -11.76 2.20 15.77
CA THR A 64 -10.56 1.37 15.64
C THR A 64 -10.96 -0.08 15.52
N GLY A 65 -10.59 -0.74 14.42
CA GLY A 65 -10.94 -2.13 14.20
C GLY A 65 -10.86 -2.56 12.74
N LYS A 66 -11.64 -3.59 12.42
CA LYS A 66 -11.71 -4.16 11.07
C LYS A 66 -12.87 -3.54 10.30
N ILE A 67 -12.62 -3.20 9.04
CA ILE A 67 -13.61 -2.70 8.10
C ILE A 67 -13.87 -3.76 7.05
N TYR A 68 -15.13 -4.09 6.83
CA TYR A 68 -15.53 -4.95 5.72
C TYR A 68 -16.13 -4.06 4.63
N PRO A 69 -15.41 -3.77 3.53
CA PRO A 69 -15.85 -2.77 2.55
C PRO A 69 -17.22 -3.05 1.91
N GLN A 70 -17.64 -4.32 1.91
CA GLN A 70 -18.92 -4.80 1.40
C GLN A 70 -20.10 -4.51 2.35
N GLU A 71 -19.84 -4.32 3.63
CA GLU A 71 -20.87 -4.20 4.66
C GLU A 71 -21.46 -2.79 4.68
N LYS A 72 -22.78 -2.71 4.79
CA LYS A 72 -23.48 -1.41 4.85
C LYS A 72 -23.11 -0.61 6.10
N ASP A 73 -22.81 -1.29 7.19
CA ASP A 73 -22.43 -0.66 8.46
C ASP A 73 -21.11 0.11 8.36
N THR A 74 -20.24 -0.27 7.40
CA THR A 74 -19.01 0.47 7.09
C THR A 74 -19.30 1.92 6.67
N LEU A 75 -20.40 2.16 5.96
CA LEU A 75 -20.79 3.51 5.54
C LEU A 75 -21.13 4.40 6.74
N THR A 76 -21.69 3.82 7.81
CA THR A 76 -21.94 4.52 9.07
C THR A 76 -20.63 4.96 9.71
N TYR A 77 -19.60 4.10 9.71
CA TYR A 77 -18.28 4.47 10.24
C TYR A 77 -17.68 5.66 9.49
N ILE A 78 -17.86 5.71 8.17
CA ILE A 78 -17.33 6.78 7.31
C ILE A 78 -18.07 8.10 7.51
N GLY A 79 -19.39 8.04 7.68
CA GLY A 79 -20.22 9.24 7.84
C GLY A 79 -20.19 9.83 9.26
N GLN A 80 -19.87 9.03 10.27
CA GLN A 80 -19.96 9.45 11.68
C GLN A 80 -18.62 9.61 12.38
N ASN A 81 -17.51 9.11 11.85
CA ASN A 81 -16.21 9.24 12.51
C ASN A 81 -15.32 10.24 11.79
N LEU A 82 -14.54 11.00 12.57
CA LEU A 82 -13.44 11.82 12.08
C LEU A 82 -12.25 10.96 11.65
N ILE A 83 -11.89 9.96 12.47
CA ILE A 83 -10.79 9.04 12.19
C ILE A 83 -11.28 7.61 12.22
N VAL A 84 -10.91 6.88 11.18
CA VAL A 84 -11.18 5.45 11.03
C VAL A 84 -9.83 4.72 10.95
N ASN A 85 -9.47 4.04 12.04
CA ASN A 85 -8.22 3.30 12.20
C ASN A 85 -8.41 1.81 11.89
N ILE A 86 -7.85 1.37 10.76
CA ILE A 86 -7.92 0.00 10.27
C ILE A 86 -6.78 -0.81 10.88
N ASP A 87 -7.10 -1.74 11.79
CA ASP A 87 -6.10 -2.51 12.53
C ASP A 87 -5.83 -3.89 11.90
N ASP A 88 -4.58 -4.07 11.47
CA ASP A 88 -3.97 -5.31 10.94
C ASP A 88 -4.77 -6.05 9.86
N GLN A 89 -5.63 -5.34 9.14
CA GLN A 89 -6.50 -5.95 8.12
C GLN A 89 -5.96 -5.83 6.70
N LEU A 90 -5.17 -4.78 6.40
CA LEU A 90 -4.80 -4.49 5.01
C LEU A 90 -3.97 -5.61 4.36
N LYS A 91 -3.19 -6.37 5.13
CA LYS A 91 -2.43 -7.53 4.63
C LYS A 91 -3.32 -8.71 4.23
N ALA A 92 -4.51 -8.82 4.81
CA ALA A 92 -5.44 -9.92 4.57
C ALA A 92 -6.50 -9.58 3.50
N LEU A 93 -6.52 -8.34 2.99
CA LEU A 93 -7.48 -7.94 1.97
C LEU A 93 -7.17 -8.62 0.64
N ASN A 94 -8.20 -9.19 0.02
CA ASN A 94 -8.11 -9.64 -1.36
C ASN A 94 -8.19 -8.42 -2.32
N LYS A 95 -7.88 -8.63 -3.60
CA LYS A 95 -7.88 -7.55 -4.61
C LYS A 95 -9.23 -6.84 -4.77
N ARG A 96 -10.35 -7.55 -4.54
CA ARG A 96 -11.68 -6.94 -4.63
C ARG A 96 -11.90 -5.98 -3.46
N ASP A 97 -11.67 -6.44 -2.24
CA ASP A 97 -11.86 -5.63 -1.03
C ASP A 97 -10.87 -4.46 -0.97
N GLU A 98 -9.65 -4.63 -1.49
CA GLU A 98 -8.69 -3.53 -1.65
C GLU A 98 -9.24 -2.43 -2.59
N ASN A 99 -9.83 -2.82 -3.73
CA ASN A 99 -10.43 -1.86 -4.67
C ASN A 99 -11.65 -1.15 -4.08
N GLU A 100 -12.45 -1.86 -3.29
CA GLU A 100 -13.59 -1.24 -2.61
C GLU A 100 -13.18 -0.33 -1.49
N LEU A 101 -12.17 -0.69 -0.70
CA LEU A 101 -11.59 0.22 0.29
C LEU A 101 -11.06 1.50 -0.37
N LYS A 102 -10.42 1.39 -1.54
CA LYS A 102 -10.01 2.58 -2.33
C LYS A 102 -11.20 3.45 -2.73
N ASN A 103 -12.33 2.84 -3.08
CA ASN A 103 -13.55 3.58 -3.39
C ASN A 103 -14.12 4.26 -2.16
N LEU A 104 -14.15 3.57 -1.01
CA LEU A 104 -14.61 4.10 0.26
C LEU A 104 -13.76 5.29 0.73
N ILE A 105 -12.44 5.25 0.55
CA ILE A 105 -11.54 6.38 0.88
C ILE A 105 -11.86 7.63 0.06
N THR A 106 -12.43 7.48 -1.16
CA THR A 106 -12.62 8.61 -2.08
C THR A 106 -14.07 8.94 -2.39
N CYS A 107 -15.05 8.25 -1.80
CA CYS A 107 -16.44 8.55 -2.06
C CYS A 107 -16.80 9.92 -1.43
N PRO A 108 -17.47 10.82 -2.15
CA PRO A 108 -17.74 12.16 -1.62
C PRO A 108 -18.79 12.18 -0.51
N MET A 109 -19.78 11.29 -0.61
CA MET A 109 -20.88 11.15 0.33
C MET A 109 -21.19 9.68 0.56
N VAL A 110 -21.79 9.39 1.71
CA VAL A 110 -22.19 8.04 2.12
C VAL A 110 -23.69 7.98 2.36
N LYS A 111 -24.32 6.88 1.90
CA LYS A 111 -25.76 6.65 2.06
C LYS A 111 -25.98 5.52 3.04
N TYR A 112 -26.48 5.85 4.22
CA TYR A 112 -26.81 4.86 5.26
C TYR A 112 -28.07 5.28 6.02
N ARG A 113 -28.57 4.36 6.83
CA ARG A 113 -29.74 4.59 7.69
C ARG A 113 -29.25 4.49 9.11
N MET A 114 -29.44 5.54 9.91
CA MET A 114 -29.08 5.45 11.32
C MET A 114 -29.95 4.40 12.03
N PRO A 115 -29.45 3.80 13.13
CA PRO A 115 -30.28 2.96 13.97
C PRO A 115 -31.60 3.68 14.31
N TYR A 116 -32.71 2.96 14.16
CA TYR A 116 -34.09 3.43 14.42
C TYR A 116 -34.69 4.42 13.40
N ASP A 117 -33.91 4.90 12.42
CA ASP A 117 -34.47 5.72 11.34
C ASP A 117 -35.26 4.90 10.33
N LYS A 118 -36.24 5.54 9.70
CA LYS A 118 -37.12 4.92 8.70
C LYS A 118 -36.52 4.95 7.30
N TYR A 119 -35.75 5.98 6.98
CA TYR A 119 -35.28 6.25 5.62
C TYR A 119 -33.75 6.27 5.56
N VAL A 120 -33.21 5.93 4.39
CA VAL A 120 -31.78 6.07 4.10
C VAL A 120 -31.54 7.54 3.77
N GLU A 121 -30.53 8.12 4.42
CA GLU A 121 -30.12 9.50 4.21
C GLU A 121 -28.71 9.54 3.61
N GLU A 122 -28.40 10.64 2.92
CA GLU A 122 -27.08 10.91 2.37
C GLU A 122 -26.35 11.88 3.30
N HIS A 123 -25.18 11.45 3.77
CA HIS A 123 -24.36 12.22 4.70
C HIS A 123 -22.98 12.52 4.07
N PRO A 124 -22.33 13.62 4.47
CA PRO A 124 -20.97 13.92 4.07
C PRO A 124 -19.98 12.82 4.47
N HIS A 125 -18.92 12.64 3.68
CA HIS A 125 -17.80 11.79 4.07
C HIS A 125 -16.96 12.51 5.13
N LEU A 126 -17.14 12.16 6.40
CA LEU A 126 -16.38 12.78 7.51
C LEU A 126 -15.02 12.11 7.74
N ALA A 127 -14.94 10.81 7.54
CA ALA A 127 -13.77 10.01 7.92
C ALA A 127 -12.47 10.37 7.20
N SER A 128 -11.38 10.34 7.95
CA SER A 128 -10.03 10.21 7.45
C SER A 128 -9.46 8.87 7.89
N PHE A 129 -8.83 8.16 6.96
CA PHE A 129 -8.39 6.80 7.19
C PHE A 129 -6.93 6.74 7.66
N VAL A 130 -6.71 5.91 8.66
CA VAL A 130 -5.38 5.48 9.08
C VAL A 130 -5.36 3.96 9.18
N ALA A 131 -4.19 3.35 9.07
CA ALA A 131 -4.07 1.91 9.22
C ALA A 131 -2.73 1.48 9.81
N SER A 132 -2.76 0.42 10.60
CA SER A 132 -1.59 -0.29 11.09
C SER A 132 -1.53 -1.66 10.41
N VAL A 133 -0.34 -2.07 9.97
CA VAL A 133 -0.14 -3.38 9.33
C VAL A 133 1.13 -4.04 9.83
N ASN A 134 1.08 -5.35 10.10
CA ASN A 134 2.25 -6.13 10.44
C ASN A 134 2.99 -6.63 9.19
N GLY A 135 4.26 -6.26 9.08
CA GLY A 135 5.10 -6.53 7.92
C GLY A 135 4.89 -5.54 6.76
N ASN A 136 5.73 -5.67 5.73
CA ASN A 136 5.79 -4.68 4.65
C ASN A 136 5.03 -5.13 3.38
N ASP A 137 4.50 -6.34 3.37
CA ASP A 137 3.97 -7.04 2.18
C ASP A 137 2.50 -6.76 1.83
N PHE A 138 1.96 -5.61 2.20
CA PHE A 138 0.51 -5.38 2.11
C PHE A 138 0.05 -4.71 0.81
N LEU A 139 0.96 -4.13 0.02
CA LEU A 139 0.64 -3.47 -1.25
C LEU A 139 1.21 -4.26 -2.42
N THR A 140 0.36 -5.11 -2.99
CA THR A 140 0.77 -5.96 -4.12
C THR A 140 0.77 -5.23 -5.46
N ASP A 141 0.05 -4.11 -5.59
CA ASP A 141 -0.08 -3.33 -6.84
C ASP A 141 0.44 -1.89 -6.69
N PRO A 142 1.64 -1.57 -7.19
CA PRO A 142 2.20 -0.22 -7.14
C PRO A 142 1.46 0.79 -8.03
N THR A 143 0.69 0.36 -9.05
CA THR A 143 -0.01 1.27 -9.97
C THR A 143 -1.35 1.79 -9.45
N GLY A 144 -1.93 1.11 -8.44
CA GLY A 144 -3.26 1.44 -7.90
C GLY A 144 -3.25 2.07 -6.51
N SER A 145 -2.09 2.36 -5.93
CA SER A 145 -1.93 2.56 -4.48
C SER A 145 -1.73 4.01 -4.04
N ARG A 146 -2.01 5.00 -4.90
CA ARG A 146 -1.88 6.44 -4.55
C ARG A 146 -2.69 6.91 -3.33
N ARG A 147 -3.67 6.11 -2.92
CA ARG A 147 -4.52 6.36 -1.74
C ARG A 147 -3.88 5.87 -0.45
N PHE A 148 -2.75 5.19 -0.51
CA PHE A 148 -2.09 4.58 0.63
C PHE A 148 -0.72 5.22 0.82
N LEU A 149 -0.44 5.70 2.03
CA LEU A 149 0.82 6.36 2.39
C LEU A 149 1.59 5.47 3.39
N PRO A 150 2.33 4.45 2.91
CA PRO A 150 3.07 3.54 3.77
C PRO A 150 4.31 4.21 4.39
N PHE A 151 4.46 4.05 5.70
CA PHE A 151 5.66 4.40 6.46
C PHE A 151 6.07 3.25 7.38
N GLU A 152 7.30 2.76 7.21
CA GLU A 152 7.83 1.68 8.05
C GLU A 152 8.32 2.24 9.37
N VAL A 153 7.64 1.86 10.43
CA VAL A 153 7.95 2.27 11.79
C VAL A 153 9.07 1.43 12.35
N LEU A 154 10.18 2.08 12.71
CA LEU A 154 11.30 1.48 13.42
C LEU A 154 11.07 1.51 14.93
N ALA A 155 10.60 2.65 15.44
CA ALA A 155 10.28 2.86 16.85
C ALA A 155 9.25 3.98 17.06
N ILE A 156 8.42 3.85 18.10
CA ILE A 156 7.53 4.90 18.59
C ILE A 156 7.78 5.08 20.08
N ASP A 157 8.17 6.28 20.46
CA ASP A 157 8.13 6.73 21.85
C ASP A 157 6.70 7.15 22.17
N ILE A 158 5.93 6.21 22.73
CA ILE A 158 4.49 6.39 22.96
C ILE A 158 4.20 7.34 24.13
N GLU A 159 5.06 7.37 25.15
CA GLU A 159 4.88 8.26 26.30
C GLU A 159 5.06 9.72 25.87
N ARG A 160 6.11 10.00 25.07
CA ARG A 160 6.28 11.33 24.49
C ARG A 160 5.15 11.69 23.52
N ALA A 161 4.59 10.73 22.79
CA ALA A 161 3.47 10.99 21.89
C ALA A 161 2.20 11.42 22.65
N LYS A 162 1.93 10.83 23.82
CA LYS A 162 0.79 11.19 24.69
C LYS A 162 0.87 12.60 25.27
N GLU A 163 2.08 13.14 25.43
CA GLU A 163 2.30 14.49 25.93
C GLU A 163 1.95 15.58 24.89
N ILE A 164 1.86 15.22 23.61
CA ILE A 164 1.56 16.17 22.54
C ILE A 164 0.06 16.46 22.53
N SER A 165 -0.30 17.75 22.70
CA SER A 165 -1.69 18.20 22.59
C SER A 165 -2.17 18.16 21.14
N MET A 166 -3.12 17.26 20.84
CA MET A 166 -3.75 17.23 19.51
C MET A 166 -4.55 18.50 19.21
N ASP A 167 -5.09 19.18 20.21
CA ASP A 167 -5.78 20.47 20.01
C ASP A 167 -4.80 21.51 19.44
N ALA A 168 -3.56 21.56 19.93
CA ALA A 168 -2.52 22.44 19.39
C ALA A 168 -2.14 22.03 17.95
N VAL A 169 -1.98 20.73 17.69
CA VAL A 169 -1.67 20.20 16.35
C VAL A 169 -2.75 20.57 15.34
N TYR A 170 -4.03 20.36 15.65
CA TYR A 170 -5.13 20.72 14.76
C TYR A 170 -5.36 22.22 14.65
N THR A 171 -5.01 23.00 15.68
CA THR A 171 -5.01 24.47 15.60
C THR A 171 -4.01 24.93 14.54
N GLU A 172 -2.79 24.37 14.54
CA GLU A 172 -1.77 24.66 13.52
C GLU A 172 -2.22 24.15 12.14
N ALA A 173 -2.76 22.94 12.05
CA ALA A 173 -3.26 22.39 10.78
C ALA A 173 -4.38 23.27 10.17
N LYS A 174 -5.29 23.79 11.00
CA LYS A 174 -6.34 24.72 10.57
C LYS A 174 -5.77 26.06 10.10
N ALA A 175 -4.75 26.59 10.79
CA ALA A 175 -4.07 27.81 10.36
C ALA A 175 -3.38 27.62 9.00
N LEU A 176 -2.72 26.49 8.78
CA LEU A 176 -2.12 26.12 7.48
C LEU A 176 -3.18 26.02 6.38
N LEU A 177 -4.32 25.39 6.65
CA LEU A 177 -5.43 25.31 5.70
C LEU A 177 -5.90 26.70 5.27
N ASN A 178 -6.11 27.60 6.23
CA ASN A 178 -6.53 28.99 5.97
C ASN A 178 -5.47 29.80 5.21
N ALA A 179 -4.19 29.46 5.37
CA ALA A 179 -3.08 30.06 4.63
C ALA A 179 -2.93 29.51 3.19
N GLY A 180 -3.79 28.58 2.76
CA GLY A 180 -3.74 27.98 1.42
C GLY A 180 -2.67 26.89 1.28
N PHE A 181 -2.27 26.24 2.37
CA PHE A 181 -1.31 25.14 2.33
C PHE A 181 -1.79 23.99 1.43
N ARG A 182 -0.93 23.53 0.52
CA ARG A 182 -1.22 22.41 -0.36
C ARG A 182 -1.15 21.07 0.40
N TYR A 183 -2.30 20.59 0.86
CA TYR A 183 -2.42 19.32 1.58
C TYR A 183 -2.56 18.09 0.68
N TRP A 184 -2.89 18.25 -0.60
CA TRP A 184 -3.02 17.13 -1.54
C TRP A 184 -1.67 16.74 -2.17
N PHE A 185 -1.51 15.43 -2.38
CA PHE A 185 -0.32 14.80 -2.94
C PHE A 185 -0.39 14.77 -4.48
N ASN A 186 0.75 14.96 -5.15
CA ASN A 186 0.85 14.67 -6.59
C ASN A 186 1.41 13.26 -6.84
N ASP A 187 1.37 12.84 -8.10
CA ASP A 187 1.85 11.52 -8.49
C ASP A 187 3.36 11.34 -8.24
N GLU A 188 4.17 12.40 -8.31
CA GLU A 188 5.61 12.36 -8.06
C GLU A 188 5.93 12.08 -6.58
N GLU A 189 5.23 12.73 -5.65
CA GLU A 189 5.35 12.54 -4.21
C GLU A 189 4.99 11.12 -3.82
N ILE A 190 3.87 10.62 -4.35
CA ILE A 190 3.45 9.24 -4.14
C ILE A 190 4.49 8.27 -4.72
N THR A 191 4.87 8.44 -6.00
CA THR A 191 5.83 7.56 -6.67
C THR A 191 7.17 7.53 -5.92
N GLY A 192 7.64 8.70 -5.46
CA GLY A 192 8.85 8.81 -4.67
C GLY A 192 8.74 8.09 -3.32
N LEU A 193 7.60 8.16 -2.63
CA LEU A 193 7.38 7.41 -1.39
C LEU A 193 7.49 5.90 -1.62
N TYR A 194 6.91 5.39 -2.72
CA TYR A 194 6.97 3.97 -3.09
C TYR A 194 8.34 3.51 -3.57
N LYS A 195 9.09 4.37 -4.25
CA LYS A 195 10.44 4.05 -4.74
C LYS A 195 11.43 3.87 -3.59
N GLU A 196 11.39 4.75 -2.60
CA GLU A 196 12.25 4.62 -1.41
C GLU A 196 11.78 3.53 -0.46
N SER A 197 10.52 3.13 -0.58
CA SER A 197 9.94 1.95 0.06
C SER A 197 10.32 0.65 -0.66
N GLU A 198 11.48 0.59 -1.34
CA GLU A 198 11.95 -0.59 -2.10
C GLU A 198 11.95 -1.89 -1.27
N ASP A 199 12.10 -1.80 0.06
CA ASP A 199 12.01 -2.92 1.02
C ASP A 199 10.57 -3.37 1.37
N PHE A 200 9.54 -2.70 0.85
CA PHE A 200 8.13 -3.13 0.96
C PHE A 200 7.70 -4.06 -0.16
N GLN A 201 8.61 -4.33 -1.10
CA GLN A 201 8.33 -5.22 -2.19
C GLN A 201 8.46 -6.64 -1.70
N VAL A 202 7.31 -7.32 -1.55
CA VAL A 202 7.25 -8.77 -1.34
C VAL A 202 8.27 -9.44 -2.26
N GLN A 203 9.35 -9.98 -1.69
CA GLN A 203 10.22 -10.90 -2.40
C GLN A 203 9.43 -12.21 -2.49
N THR A 204 8.56 -12.28 -3.49
CA THR A 204 7.89 -13.54 -3.81
C THR A 204 8.95 -14.57 -4.18
N ALA A 205 8.67 -15.85 -3.93
CA ALA A 205 9.55 -16.93 -4.38
C ALA A 205 9.85 -16.82 -5.88
N GLU A 206 8.88 -16.37 -6.68
CA GLU A 206 9.07 -16.06 -8.10
C GLU A 206 10.13 -14.96 -8.33
N MET A 207 10.10 -13.86 -7.57
CA MET A 207 11.07 -12.76 -7.70
C MET A 207 12.47 -13.20 -7.27
N GLU A 208 12.59 -13.92 -6.16
CA GLU A 208 13.87 -14.42 -5.66
C GLU A 208 14.52 -15.38 -6.67
N LEU A 209 13.76 -16.39 -7.13
CA LEU A 209 14.23 -17.36 -8.11
C LEU A 209 14.53 -16.70 -9.47
N LEU A 210 13.76 -15.69 -9.87
CA LEU A 210 14.01 -14.92 -11.08
C LEU A 210 15.36 -14.22 -11.00
N LEU A 211 15.62 -13.45 -9.93
CA LEU A 211 16.87 -12.71 -9.76
C LEU A 211 18.09 -13.64 -9.57
N ARG A 212 17.89 -14.82 -8.99
CA ARG A 212 18.97 -15.79 -8.76
C ARG A 212 19.35 -16.58 -10.00
N CYS A 213 18.42 -16.83 -10.93
CA CYS A 213 18.65 -17.68 -12.10
C CYS A 213 18.78 -16.92 -13.41
N PHE A 214 18.34 -15.65 -13.45
CA PHE A 214 18.28 -14.87 -14.68
C PHE A 214 18.86 -13.48 -14.53
N GLU A 215 19.52 -13.03 -15.60
CA GLU A 215 20.08 -11.69 -15.72
C GLU A 215 19.47 -10.94 -16.90
N LYS A 216 19.52 -9.61 -16.83
CA LYS A 216 19.22 -8.76 -17.98
C LYS A 216 20.38 -8.80 -18.97
N PRO A 217 20.11 -8.90 -20.28
CA PRO A 217 21.16 -8.73 -21.28
C PRO A 217 21.70 -7.30 -21.25
N THR A 218 23.02 -7.14 -21.21
CA THR A 218 23.72 -5.86 -21.29
C THR A 218 24.48 -5.75 -22.62
N GLU A 219 24.93 -4.54 -22.99
CA GLU A 219 25.74 -4.34 -24.20
C GLU A 219 27.04 -5.16 -24.18
N ASP A 220 27.62 -5.37 -22.98
CA ASP A 220 28.81 -6.20 -22.76
C ASP A 220 28.54 -7.72 -22.81
N ASN A 221 27.27 -8.16 -22.85
CA ASN A 221 26.92 -9.58 -22.85
C ASN A 221 25.70 -9.92 -23.74
N PRO A 222 25.92 -10.17 -25.05
CA PRO A 222 24.85 -10.24 -26.04
C PRO A 222 24.06 -11.56 -26.04
N HIS A 223 24.46 -12.57 -25.25
CA HIS A 223 23.77 -13.86 -25.22
C HIS A 223 22.44 -13.76 -24.47
N CYS A 224 21.38 -13.40 -25.22
CA CYS A 224 20.01 -13.35 -24.74
C CYS A 224 19.17 -14.50 -25.30
N ALA A 225 18.38 -15.13 -24.42
CA ALA A 225 17.27 -15.99 -24.78
C ALA A 225 15.96 -15.20 -24.77
N TYR A 226 15.01 -15.63 -25.58
CA TYR A 226 13.65 -15.13 -25.56
C TYR A 226 12.77 -16.21 -24.95
N MET A 227 12.18 -15.94 -23.79
CA MET A 227 11.35 -16.91 -23.09
C MET A 227 10.02 -16.28 -22.69
N THR A 228 8.95 -17.03 -22.87
CA THR A 228 7.62 -16.73 -22.31
C THR A 228 7.64 -16.91 -20.79
N THR A 229 6.68 -16.30 -20.09
CA THR A 229 6.49 -16.50 -18.65
C THR A 229 6.35 -17.99 -18.30
N THR A 230 5.66 -18.77 -19.16
CA THR A 230 5.45 -20.21 -18.98
C THR A 230 6.76 -21.00 -19.09
N GLU A 231 7.62 -20.67 -20.06
CA GLU A 231 8.92 -21.32 -20.21
C GLU A 231 9.87 -21.01 -19.04
N ILE A 232 9.81 -19.78 -18.51
CA ILE A 232 10.57 -19.38 -17.32
C ILE A 232 10.12 -20.18 -16.11
N LEU A 233 8.81 -20.30 -15.91
CA LEU A 233 8.24 -21.12 -14.85
C LEU A 233 8.59 -22.60 -14.99
N ALA A 234 8.49 -23.16 -16.20
CA ALA A 234 8.86 -24.54 -16.46
C ALA A 234 10.34 -24.80 -16.16
N TYR A 235 11.23 -23.86 -16.52
CA TYR A 235 12.65 -23.95 -16.18
C TYR A 235 12.90 -23.92 -14.67
N LEU A 236 12.27 -22.99 -13.93
CA LEU A 236 12.43 -22.89 -12.48
C LEU A 236 11.80 -24.08 -11.74
N GLY A 237 10.68 -24.61 -12.25
CA GLY A 237 9.97 -25.76 -11.70
C GLY A 237 10.78 -27.07 -11.72
N VAL A 238 11.86 -27.15 -12.51
CA VAL A 238 12.80 -28.28 -12.44
C VAL A 238 13.64 -28.24 -11.16
N TYR A 239 13.88 -27.04 -10.60
CA TYR A 239 14.80 -26.83 -9.48
C TYR A 239 14.09 -26.47 -8.16
N THR A 240 12.77 -26.29 -8.17
CA THR A 240 12.00 -25.97 -6.96
C THR A 240 10.71 -26.78 -6.89
N HIS A 241 10.38 -27.25 -5.68
CA HIS A 241 9.10 -27.89 -5.38
C HIS A 241 8.02 -26.88 -4.96
N GLN A 242 8.37 -25.60 -4.82
CA GLN A 242 7.43 -24.57 -4.40
C GLN A 242 6.46 -24.23 -5.55
N PRO A 243 5.14 -24.11 -5.27
CA PRO A 243 4.17 -23.77 -6.32
C PRO A 243 4.37 -22.32 -6.77
N LEU A 244 4.82 -22.15 -8.01
CA LEU A 244 4.98 -20.85 -8.66
C LEU A 244 3.78 -20.57 -9.56
N THR A 245 3.36 -19.30 -9.64
CA THR A 245 2.19 -18.90 -10.45
C THR A 245 2.57 -17.98 -11.62
N LEU A 246 1.87 -18.13 -12.75
CA LEU A 246 2.10 -17.33 -13.96
C LEU A 246 1.86 -15.84 -13.73
N LYS A 247 0.88 -15.50 -12.89
CA LYS A 247 0.59 -14.12 -12.49
C LYS A 247 1.76 -13.49 -11.72
N ARG A 248 2.22 -14.13 -10.63
CA ARG A 248 3.31 -13.60 -9.79
C ARG A 248 4.64 -13.55 -10.55
N MET A 249 4.92 -14.53 -11.40
CA MET A 249 6.12 -14.50 -12.25
C MET A 249 6.06 -13.36 -13.28
N GLY A 250 4.89 -13.13 -13.89
CA GLY A 250 4.69 -11.99 -14.80
C GLY A 250 4.88 -10.64 -14.10
N GLU A 251 4.38 -10.52 -12.88
CA GLU A 251 4.58 -9.34 -12.02
C GLU A 251 6.05 -9.16 -11.66
N ALA A 252 6.75 -10.23 -11.26
CA ALA A 252 8.18 -10.24 -10.97
C ALA A 252 9.03 -9.80 -12.18
N LEU A 253 8.75 -10.34 -13.38
CA LEU A 253 9.46 -9.97 -14.61
C LEU A 253 9.30 -8.49 -14.98
N LYS A 254 8.07 -7.98 -14.88
CA LYS A 254 7.78 -6.56 -15.11
C LYS A 254 8.47 -5.68 -14.08
N ARG A 255 8.44 -6.08 -12.81
CA ARG A 255 9.03 -5.33 -11.68
C ARG A 255 10.55 -5.31 -11.73
N ALA A 256 11.17 -6.46 -12.00
CA ALA A 256 12.61 -6.56 -12.21
C ALA A 256 13.05 -5.79 -13.46
N GLY A 257 12.15 -5.36 -14.34
CA GLY A 257 12.44 -4.53 -15.51
C GLY A 257 13.03 -5.33 -16.67
N PHE A 258 12.58 -6.56 -16.86
CA PHE A 258 12.91 -7.34 -18.06
C PHE A 258 12.13 -6.83 -19.26
N GLU A 259 12.80 -6.72 -20.40
CA GLU A 259 12.20 -6.21 -21.64
C GLU A 259 11.23 -7.24 -22.23
N LYS A 260 9.96 -6.83 -22.38
CA LYS A 260 8.91 -7.64 -23.00
C LYS A 260 8.77 -7.26 -24.48
N VAL A 261 9.03 -8.21 -25.37
CA VAL A 261 8.95 -8.03 -26.83
C VAL A 261 7.88 -8.94 -27.44
N SER A 262 7.25 -8.49 -28.52
CA SER A 262 6.38 -9.33 -29.33
C SER A 262 7.21 -10.01 -30.42
N LYS A 263 7.19 -11.34 -30.46
CA LYS A 263 7.87 -12.14 -31.48
C LYS A 263 6.83 -13.00 -32.20
N ARG A 264 6.88 -13.04 -33.53
CA ARG A 264 6.00 -13.92 -34.31
C ARG A 264 6.55 -15.34 -34.28
N ARG A 265 5.67 -16.31 -34.03
CA ARG A 265 5.95 -17.73 -34.21
C ARG A 265 5.97 -18.09 -35.71
N GLU A 266 6.46 -19.30 -36.02
CA GLU A 266 6.49 -19.83 -37.38
C GLU A 266 5.11 -19.86 -38.06
N ASP A 267 4.05 -19.97 -37.26
CA ASP A 267 2.63 -19.90 -37.68
C ASP A 267 2.09 -18.46 -37.85
N CYS A 268 2.98 -17.45 -37.85
CA CYS A 268 2.67 -16.02 -37.92
C CYS A 268 1.86 -15.45 -36.74
N SER A 269 1.61 -16.21 -35.67
CA SER A 269 0.94 -15.70 -34.48
C SER A 269 1.88 -14.86 -33.59
N PRO A 270 1.46 -13.68 -33.08
CA PRO A 270 2.29 -12.88 -32.19
C PRO A 270 2.31 -13.48 -30.78
N VAL A 271 3.51 -13.67 -30.22
CA VAL A 271 3.72 -14.15 -28.85
C VAL A 271 4.61 -13.18 -28.08
N TYR A 272 4.20 -12.85 -26.86
CA TYR A 272 4.98 -12.01 -25.99
C TYR A 272 6.03 -12.84 -25.23
N VAL A 273 7.29 -12.43 -25.36
CA VAL A 273 8.45 -13.07 -24.74
C VAL A 273 9.29 -12.02 -24.00
N TYR A 274 10.04 -12.45 -23.01
CA TYR A 274 10.99 -11.62 -22.28
C TYR A 274 12.40 -11.88 -22.78
N LYS A 275 13.17 -10.82 -22.97
CA LYS A 275 14.60 -10.89 -23.30
C LYS A 275 15.37 -11.12 -22.00
N ILE A 276 15.85 -12.35 -21.80
CA ILE A 276 16.47 -12.78 -20.54
C ILE A 276 17.73 -13.60 -20.80
N ARG A 277 18.66 -13.65 -19.85
CA ARG A 277 19.82 -14.53 -19.89
C ARG A 277 19.75 -15.52 -18.74
N LYS A 278 19.98 -16.81 -19.00
CA LYS A 278 20.12 -17.84 -17.95
C LYS A 278 21.52 -17.78 -17.37
N ILE A 279 21.64 -17.77 -16.04
CA ILE A 279 22.92 -17.95 -15.36
C ILE A 279 23.29 -19.44 -15.44
N LEU A 280 24.45 -19.74 -16.02
CA LEU A 280 24.94 -21.11 -16.20
C LEU A 280 26.31 -21.27 -15.53
N PRO A 281 26.55 -22.35 -14.76
CA PRO A 281 25.58 -23.37 -14.36
C PRO A 281 24.47 -22.79 -13.45
N CYS A 282 23.29 -23.43 -13.45
CA CYS A 282 22.14 -22.94 -12.68
C CYS A 282 22.50 -22.81 -11.19
N PRO A 283 22.41 -21.61 -10.57
CA PRO A 283 22.83 -21.39 -9.18
C PRO A 283 22.02 -22.15 -8.12
N LEU A 284 20.91 -22.79 -8.51
CA LEU A 284 20.08 -23.60 -7.63
C LEU A 284 20.62 -25.02 -7.43
N LEU A 285 21.49 -25.52 -8.32
CA LEU A 285 22.07 -26.87 -8.25
C LEU A 285 22.90 -27.10 -6.98
N ASN A 286 23.60 -26.06 -6.48
CA ASN A 286 24.48 -26.18 -5.32
C ASN A 286 23.77 -25.99 -3.97
N SER A 287 22.54 -25.48 -3.97
CA SER A 287 21.76 -25.23 -2.73
C SER A 287 21.00 -26.45 -2.23
N CYS A 288 20.76 -27.46 -3.08
CA CYS A 288 20.08 -28.70 -2.69
C CYS A 288 21.06 -29.79 -2.21
N SER A 289 22.36 -29.64 -2.43
CA SER A 289 23.38 -30.62 -2.03
C SER A 289 23.81 -30.54 -0.56
N SER A 290 23.34 -29.55 0.19
CA SER A 290 23.66 -29.38 1.63
C SER A 290 22.54 -29.82 2.58
N LEU A 291 21.54 -30.56 2.07
CA LEU A 291 20.40 -31.10 2.84
C LEU A 291 20.23 -32.63 2.69
N MET A 292 21.29 -33.35 2.32
CA MET A 292 21.36 -34.82 2.46
C MET A 292 22.23 -35.21 3.64
#